data_AF-A0A5K1AWY8-F1
#
_entry.id   AF-A0A5K1AWY8-F1
#
_cell.length_a   1.000
_cell.length_b   1.000
_cell.length_c   1.000
_cell.angle_alpha   90.00
_cell.angle_beta   90.00
_cell.angle_gamma   90.00
#
_symmetry.space_group_name_H-M   'P 1'
#
loop_
_entity.id
_entity.type
_entity.pdbx_description
1 polymer ?
#
loop_
_entity_poly.entity_id
_entity_poly.type
_entity_poly.pdbx_seq_one_letter_code
_entity_poly.pdbx_strand_id
1 'polypeptide(L)'
;VVEYLNLAGVDRAFVCTAVSSNKVVLMHCAIQLKKSGTSIPRIELVEIGPSMNLVVRRHRLPNDDLRKEAMKTPSDKLKKK
;
A
#
# COMPACT_ATOMS: atom_id res chain seq x y z
N VAL A 1 -17.25 0.91 5.15
CA VAL A 1 -16.17 1.93 5.13
C VAL A 1 -15.58 1.97 6.53
N VAL A 2 -14.26 1.98 6.67
CA VAL A 2 -13.61 2.18 7.98
C VAL A 2 -13.33 3.68 8.11
N GLU A 3 -13.99 4.35 9.05
CA GLU A 3 -13.92 5.81 9.23
C GLU A 3 -12.82 6.23 10.22
N TYR A 4 -12.49 5.36 11.17
CA TYR A 4 -11.49 5.63 12.22
C TYR A 4 -10.50 4.48 12.32
N LEU A 5 -9.22 4.82 12.48
CA LEU A 5 -8.12 3.86 12.63
C LEU A 5 -7.30 4.25 13.86
N ASN A 6 -6.95 3.25 14.68
CA ASN A 6 -6.05 3.47 15.82
C ASN A 6 -4.61 3.64 15.33
N LEU A 7 -3.97 4.74 15.71
CA LEU A 7 -2.59 5.04 15.36
C LEU A 7 -1.59 4.02 15.93
N ALA A 8 -1.92 3.35 17.04
CA ALA A 8 -1.08 2.28 17.58
C ALA A 8 -0.96 1.06 16.65
N GLY A 9 -1.90 0.91 15.69
CA GLY A 9 -1.86 -0.14 14.67
C GLY A 9 -1.09 0.25 13.40
N VAL A 10 -0.57 1.47 13.31
CA VAL A 10 0.19 1.96 12.16
C VAL A 10 1.69 1.79 12.45
N ASP A 11 2.15 0.54 12.45
CA ASP A 11 3.51 0.15 12.86
C ASP A 11 4.41 -0.29 11.69
N ARG A 12 3.83 -0.64 10.54
CA ARG A 12 4.53 -1.25 9.41
C ARG A 12 4.24 -0.54 8.10
N ALA A 13 5.25 -0.52 7.23
CA ALA A 13 5.16 -0.02 5.88
C ALA A 13 5.72 -1.05 4.88
N PHE A 14 4.99 -1.28 3.80
CA PHE A 14 5.52 -1.99 2.63
C PHE A 14 6.00 -0.98 1.59
N VAL A 15 7.27 -1.03 1.24
CA VAL A 15 7.88 -0.20 0.20
C VAL A 15 7.95 -1.02 -1.08
N CYS A 16 7.22 -0.60 -2.10
CA CYS A 16 7.23 -1.22 -3.43
C CYS A 16 7.85 -0.25 -4.44
N THR A 17 9.03 -0.58 -4.94
CA THR A 17 9.81 0.31 -5.81
C THR A 17 10.11 -0.37 -7.14
N ALA A 18 9.69 0.26 -8.24
CA ALA A 18 10.10 -0.14 -9.58
C ALA A 18 11.54 0.35 -9.84
N VAL A 19 12.50 -0.59 -9.89
CA VAL A 19 13.92 -0.29 -10.09
C VAL A 19 14.28 -0.22 -11.58
N SER A 20 13.55 -0.97 -12.41
CA SER A 20 13.69 -0.92 -13.87
C SER A 20 12.36 -1.32 -14.51
N SER A 21 12.29 -1.34 -15.85
CA SER A 21 11.09 -1.75 -16.59
C SER A 21 10.54 -3.13 -16.20
N ASN A 22 11.38 -4.02 -15.66
CA ASN A 22 11.01 -5.38 -15.32
C ASN A 22 11.40 -5.82 -13.89
N LYS A 23 11.89 -4.91 -13.04
CA LYS A 23 12.33 -5.28 -11.69
C LYS A 23 11.63 -4.43 -10.66
N VAL A 24 11.08 -5.08 -9.65
CA VAL A 24 10.40 -4.45 -8.53
C VAL A 24 11.03 -4.96 -7.24
N VAL A 25 11.34 -4.06 -6.32
CA VAL A 25 11.79 -4.39 -4.98
C VAL A 25 10.62 -4.17 -4.04
N LEU A 26 10.32 -5.18 -3.22
CA LEU A 26 9.35 -5.10 -2.14
C LEU A 26 10.09 -5.23 -0.81
N MET A 27 9.95 -4.27 0.09
CA MET A 27 10.56 -4.30 1.42
C MET A 27 9.50 -4.13 2.49
N HIS A 28 9.63 -4.90 3.57
CA HIS A 28 8.84 -4.75 4.78
C HIS A 28 9.64 -4.02 5.86
N CYS A 29 9.13 -2.86 6.26
CA CYS A 29 9.79 -1.97 7.21
C CYS A 29 8.90 -1.73 8.44
N ALA A 30 9.49 -1.72 9.63
CA ALA A 30 8.88 -1.12 10.81
C ALA A 30 9.00 0.40 10.76
N ILE A 31 7.98 1.07 11.27
CA ILE A 31 7.93 2.51 11.49
C ILE A 31 8.40 2.77 12.93
N GLN A 32 9.52 3.48 13.07
CA GLN A 32 9.99 3.99 14.34
C GLN A 32 9.72 5.50 14.43
N LEU A 33 8.98 5.90 15.45
CA LEU A 33 8.67 7.30 15.72
C LEU A 33 9.68 7.86 16.72
N LYS A 34 10.52 8.80 16.28
CA LYS A 34 11.51 9.50 17.11
C LYS A 34 11.05 10.91 17.44
N LYS A 35 11.56 11.45 18.54
CA LYS A 35 11.31 12.84 18.96
C LYS A 35 11.92 13.81 17.95
N SER A 36 11.12 14.77 17.49
CA SER A 36 11.46 15.75 16.44
C SER A 36 11.51 17.21 16.92
N GLY A 37 11.01 17.49 18.14
CA GLY A 37 10.87 18.86 18.67
C GLY A 37 9.61 19.60 18.19
N THR A 38 8.79 19.00 17.33
CA THR A 38 7.49 19.53 16.88
C THR A 38 6.35 18.54 17.21
N SER A 39 5.11 18.90 16.85
CA SER A 39 3.95 18.01 17.01
C SER A 39 4.02 16.75 16.14
N ILE A 40 4.80 16.77 15.05
CA ILE A 40 4.91 15.66 14.10
C ILE A 40 6.19 14.87 14.40
N PRO A 41 6.12 13.57 14.74
CA PRO A 41 7.31 12.77 15.06
C PRO A 41 8.20 12.58 13.83
N ARG A 42 9.50 12.38 14.06
CA ARG A 42 10.44 12.01 13.00
C ARG A 42 10.29 10.52 12.73
N ILE A 43 9.92 10.18 11.50
CA ILE A 43 9.74 8.80 11.07
C ILE A 43 11.08 8.24 10.60
N GLU A 44 11.46 7.09 11.14
CA GLU A 44 12.53 6.26 10.60
C GLU A 44 11.98 4.88 10.24
N LEU A 45 12.50 4.30 9.17
CA LEU A 45 12.13 2.97 8.73
C LEU A 45 13.27 2.00 9.05
N VAL A 46 12.93 0.88 9.69
CA VAL A 46 13.86 -0.21 9.96
C VAL A 46 13.39 -1.44 9.20
N GLU A 47 14.24 -2.00 8.33
CA GLU A 47 13.90 -3.21 7.59
C GLU A 47 13.74 -4.38 8.57
N ILE A 48 12.54 -4.98 8.60
CA ILE A 48 12.26 -6.20 9.37
C ILE A 48 12.31 -7.42 8.44
N GLY A 49 11.99 -7.22 7.15
CA GLY A 49 11.88 -8.28 6.15
C GLY A 49 10.52 -9.00 6.19
N PRO A 50 10.16 -9.79 5.16
CA PRO A 50 11.00 -10.17 4.03
C PRO A 50 11.19 -9.02 3.03
N SER A 51 12.39 -8.92 2.48
CA SER A 51 12.66 -8.14 1.27
C SER A 51 12.72 -9.08 0.07
N MET A 52 12.10 -8.65 -1.02
CA MET A 52 11.94 -9.46 -2.22
C MET A 52 12.35 -8.66 -3.45
N ASN A 53 13.24 -9.25 -4.24
CA ASN A 53 13.57 -8.79 -5.57
C ASN A 53 12.71 -9.55 -6.58
N LEU A 54 11.69 -8.88 -7.08
CA LEU A 54 10.71 -9.43 -8.02
C LEU A 54 11.11 -9.06 -9.45
N VAL A 55 10.94 -10.01 -10.36
CA VAL A 55 11.12 -9.82 -11.80
C VAL A 55 9.79 -10.12 -12.48
N VAL A 56 9.26 -9.17 -13.27
CA VAL A 56 8.05 -9.42 -14.05
C VAL A 56 8.37 -10.42 -15.17
N ARG A 57 7.49 -11.39 -15.36
CA ARG A 57 7.65 -12.42 -16.40
C ARG A 57 6.43 -12.38 -17.30
N ARG A 58 5.81 -13.53 -17.50
CA ARG A 58 4.57 -13.65 -18.27
C ARG A 58 3.45 -12.97 -17.49
N HIS A 59 2.71 -12.09 -18.14
CA HIS A 59 1.49 -11.49 -17.63
C HIS A 59 0.39 -11.65 -18.68
N ARG A 60 -0.86 -11.79 -18.23
CA ARG A 60 -2.03 -11.85 -19.09
C ARG A 60 -2.95 -10.73 -18.66
N LEU A 61 -3.17 -9.77 -19.56
CA LEU A 61 -4.12 -8.69 -19.31
C LEU A 61 -5.55 -9.25 -19.35
N PRO A 62 -6.45 -8.77 -18.49
CA PRO A 62 -7.86 -9.13 -18.58
C PRO A 62 -8.49 -8.55 -19.84
N ASN A 63 -9.54 -9.20 -20.35
CA ASN A 63 -10.36 -8.63 -21.41
C ASN A 63 -11.04 -7.34 -20.94
N ASP A 64 -11.24 -6.40 -21.85
CA ASP A 64 -11.80 -5.09 -21.50
C ASP A 64 -13.20 -5.16 -20.91
N ASP A 65 -14.06 -6.06 -21.40
CA ASP A 65 -15.42 -6.24 -20.87
C ASP A 65 -15.40 -6.75 -19.43
N LEU A 66 -14.52 -7.72 -19.14
CA LEU A 66 -14.33 -8.27 -17.79
C LEU A 66 -13.77 -7.22 -16.83
N ARG A 67 -12.82 -6.40 -17.30
CA ARG A 67 -12.28 -5.29 -16.49
C ARG A 67 -13.37 -4.26 -16.17
N LYS A 68 -14.19 -3.88 -17.16
CA LYS A 68 -15.30 -2.94 -16.96
C LYS A 68 -16.32 -3.48 -15.96
N GLU A 69 -16.64 -4.77 -16.05
CA GLU A 69 -17.59 -5.41 -15.14
C GLU A 69 -17.07 -5.48 -13.70
N ALA A 70 -15.82 -5.91 -13.51
CA ALA A 70 -15.21 -6.02 -12.18
C ALA A 70 -15.02 -4.66 -11.48
N MET A 71 -14.84 -3.59 -12.25
CA MET A 71 -14.66 -2.23 -11.74
C MET A 71 -15.99 -1.46 -11.55
N LYS A 72 -17.14 -2.11 -11.72
CA LYS A 72 -18.44 -1.50 -11.41
C LYS A 72 -18.53 -1.23 -9.90
N THR A 73 -18.50 0.05 -9.52
CA THR A 73 -18.82 0.46 -8.16
C THR A 73 -20.34 0.50 -7.97
N PRO A 74 -20.84 0.22 -6.75
CA PRO A 74 -22.25 0.44 -6.46
C PRO A 74 -22.57 1.93 -6.67
N SER A 75 -23.65 2.22 -7.39
CA SER A 75 -24.18 3.58 -7.44
C SER A 75 -24.63 3.97 -6.03
N ASP A 76 -24.14 5.09 -5.52
CA ASP A 76 -24.49 5.62 -4.20
C ASP A 76 -26.01 5.81 -4.09
N LYS A 77 -26.71 4.77 -3.61
CA LYS A 77 -28.09 4.81 -3.13
C LYS A 77 -28.12 4.64 -1.61
N LEU A 78 -27.17 5.25 -0.91
CA LEU A 78 -27.31 5.56 0.50
C LEU A 78 -27.73 7.02 0.62
N LYS A 79 -28.99 7.30 0.26
CA LYS A 79 -29.71 8.44 0.85
C LYS A 79 -29.79 8.14 2.35
N LYS A 80 -28.88 8.70 3.15
CA LYS A 80 -29.03 8.73 4.60
C LYS A 80 -30.28 9.57 4.91
N LYS A 81 -31.22 8.95 5.64
CA LYS A 81 -32.30 9.62 6.35
C LYS A 81 -31.73 10.15 7.67
#